data_AF-A0A7S4HEE4-F1
#
_entry.id   AF-A0A7S4HEE4-F1
#
_cell.length_a   1.000
_cell.length_b   1.000
_cell.length_c   1.000
_cell.angle_alpha   90.00
_cell.angle_beta   90.00
_cell.angle_gamma   90.00
#
_symmetry.space_group_name_H-M   'P 1'
#
loop_
_entity.id
_entity.type
_entity.pdbx_description
1 polymer ?
#
loop_
_entity_poly.entity_id
_entity_poly.type
_entity_poly.pdbx_seq_one_letter_code
_entity_poly.pdbx_strand_id
1 'polypeptide(L)'
;RLQYLLLVYKNGGWRYSGDIPSGLLELLQQRKKSGDLKCVTLGSQGQWFLEAKNGRMWWGGLASSTLNKIREVKDSLKFLDFGTYDADEGEDLFIARYS
;
A
#
# COMPACT_ATOMS: atom_id res chain seq x y z
N ARG A 1 6.53 9.21 -17.58
CA ARG A 1 6.73 8.89 -16.15
C ARG A 1 5.62 9.58 -15.37
N LEU A 2 4.60 8.85 -14.92
CA LEU A 2 3.51 9.43 -14.13
C LEU A 2 4.06 9.73 -12.73
N GLN A 3 4.07 11.00 -12.34
CA GLN A 3 4.40 11.40 -10.97
C GLN A 3 3.10 11.41 -10.17
N TYR A 4 2.91 10.39 -9.35
CA TYR A 4 1.85 10.39 -8.34
C TYR A 4 2.48 10.52 -6.95
N LEU A 5 1.78 11.21 -6.07
CA LEU A 5 2.22 11.48 -4.70
C LEU A 5 1.02 11.27 -3.78
N LEU A 6 1.26 10.60 -2.65
CA LEU A 6 0.32 10.56 -1.54
C LEU A 6 1.05 10.95 -0.26
N LEU A 7 0.50 11.95 0.43
CA LEU A 7 1.01 12.47 1.69
C LEU A 7 0.09 12.00 2.81
N VAL A 8 0.66 11.40 3.84
CA VAL A 8 -0.01 11.10 5.10
C VAL A 8 0.53 12.03 6.17
N TYR A 9 -0.34 12.85 6.77
CA TYR A 9 0.03 13.75 7.86
C TYR A 9 0.06 13.01 9.19
N LYS A 10 0.81 13.52 10.17
CA LYS A 10 0.88 12.96 11.54
C LYS A 10 -0.51 12.83 12.20
N ASN A 11 -1.41 13.76 11.91
CA ASN A 11 -2.78 13.70 12.41
C ASN A 11 -3.63 12.60 11.76
N GLY A 12 -3.14 11.94 10.70
CA GLY A 12 -3.80 10.87 9.95
C GLY A 12 -4.68 11.36 8.80
N GLY A 13 -4.73 12.67 8.58
CA GLY A 13 -5.23 13.23 7.32
C GLY A 13 -4.29 12.91 6.17
N TRP A 14 -4.77 13.14 4.95
CA TRP A 14 -3.99 12.85 3.74
C TRP A 14 -4.33 13.80 2.59
N ARG A 15 -3.41 13.86 1.63
CA ARG A 15 -3.53 14.53 0.33
C ARG A 15 -2.89 13.67 -0.73
N TYR A 16 -3.32 13.83 -1.98
CA TYR A 16 -2.71 13.14 -3.10
C TYR A 16 -2.71 14.04 -4.33
N SER A 17 -1.85 13.72 -5.29
CA SER A 17 -1.77 14.34 -6.61
C SER A 17 -1.43 13.27 -7.65
N GLY A 18 -1.92 13.46 -8.87
CA GLY A 18 -1.78 12.50 -9.97
C GLY A 18 -2.72 11.29 -9.84
N ASP A 19 -2.51 10.31 -10.70
CA ASP A 19 -3.27 9.06 -10.72
C ASP A 19 -2.68 8.06 -9.72
N ILE A 20 -3.19 8.10 -8.49
CA ILE A 20 -2.99 6.99 -7.55
C ILE A 20 -3.86 5.78 -7.96
N PRO A 21 -3.52 4.54 -7.55
CA PRO A 21 -4.30 3.35 -7.90
C PRO A 21 -5.79 3.50 -7.55
N SER A 22 -6.69 3.17 -8.48
CA SER A 22 -8.13 3.38 -8.35
C SER A 22 -8.72 2.71 -7.10
N GLY A 23 -8.34 1.47 -6.82
CA GLY A 23 -8.78 0.75 -5.61
C GLY A 23 -8.35 1.44 -4.30
N LEU A 24 -7.19 2.11 -4.29
CA LEU A 24 -6.77 2.92 -3.15
C LEU A 24 -7.63 4.18 -3.04
N LEU A 25 -7.88 4.88 -4.16
CA LEU A 25 -8.72 6.07 -4.17
C LEU A 25 -10.15 5.78 -3.69
N GLU A 26 -10.74 4.69 -4.16
CA GLU A 26 -12.06 4.22 -3.72
C GLU A 26 -12.08 3.96 -2.22
N LEU A 27 -11.10 3.22 -1.69
CA LEU A 27 -10.99 2.96 -0.25
C LEU A 27 -10.88 4.27 0.54
N LEU A 28 -10.05 5.21 0.10
CA LEU A 28 -9.87 6.51 0.75
C LEU A 28 -11.15 7.34 0.79
N GLN A 29 -11.94 7.30 -0.29
CA GLN A 29 -13.23 7.97 -0.39
C GLN A 29 -14.29 7.31 0.51
N GLN A 30 -14.38 5.99 0.50
CA GLN A 30 -15.30 5.22 1.36
C GLN A 30 -15.05 5.48 2.85
N ARG A 31 -13.78 5.68 3.23
CA ARG A 31 -13.37 6.04 4.59
C ARG A 31 -13.72 7.48 4.98
N LYS A 32 -14.35 8.26 4.09
CA LYS A 32 -14.85 9.63 4.35
C LYS A 32 -13.84 10.57 5.03
N LYS A 33 -12.55 10.43 4.72
CA LYS A 33 -11.47 11.19 5.40
C LYS A 33 -11.50 11.03 6.93
N SER A 34 -11.69 9.79 7.40
CA SER A 34 -11.61 9.39 8.81
C SER A 34 -10.42 9.96 9.60
N GLY A 35 -9.38 10.46 8.91
CA GLY A 35 -8.25 11.14 9.55
C GLY A 35 -7.40 10.17 10.36
N ASP A 36 -7.47 8.88 10.05
CA ASP A 36 -6.86 7.81 10.82
C ASP A 36 -5.82 7.04 10.01
N LEU A 37 -5.34 7.56 8.88
CA LEU A 37 -4.24 6.90 8.17
C LEU A 37 -2.97 6.95 9.03
N LYS A 38 -2.24 5.83 9.03
CA LYS A 38 -0.93 5.71 9.65
C LYS A 38 0.17 5.69 8.60
N CYS A 39 0.02 4.85 7.57
CA CYS A 39 0.96 4.83 6.45
C CYS A 39 0.27 4.35 5.17
N VAL A 40 0.88 4.70 4.04
CA VAL A 40 0.54 4.19 2.71
C VAL A 40 1.85 3.93 1.98
N THR A 41 1.94 2.80 1.28
CA THR A 41 3.03 2.50 0.35
C THR A 41 2.44 2.31 -1.05
N LEU A 42 3.18 2.75 -2.06
CA LEU A 42 2.78 2.71 -3.46
C LEU A 42 3.87 2.01 -4.27
N GLY A 43 3.48 0.98 -5.02
CA GLY A 43 4.35 0.27 -5.94
C GLY A 43 4.25 0.80 -7.37
N SER A 44 5.30 0.58 -8.15
CA SER A 44 5.45 1.11 -9.51
C SER A 44 4.41 0.56 -10.49
N GLN A 45 3.85 -0.63 -10.22
CA GLN A 45 2.86 -1.29 -11.08
C GLN A 45 1.43 -1.17 -10.55
N GLY A 46 1.16 -0.18 -9.71
CA GLY A 46 -0.17 0.05 -9.12
C GLY A 46 -0.45 -0.81 -7.89
N GLN A 47 0.55 -1.50 -7.35
CA GLN A 47 0.45 -2.09 -6.02
C GLN A 47 0.26 -0.99 -4.97
N TRP A 48 -0.49 -1.27 -3.93
CA TRP A 48 -0.64 -0.34 -2.81
C TRP A 48 -0.93 -1.08 -1.51
N PHE A 49 -0.54 -0.45 -0.40
CA PHE A 49 -0.88 -0.87 0.94
C PHE A 49 -1.25 0.34 1.79
N LEU A 50 -2.20 0.18 2.70
CA LEU A 50 -2.68 1.20 3.61
C LEU A 50 -2.80 0.58 5.01
N GLU A 51 -2.20 1.23 6.00
CA GLU A 51 -2.40 0.94 7.42
C GLU A 51 -3.15 2.11 8.07
N ALA A 52 -4.20 1.80 8.84
CA ALA A 52 -4.87 2.76 9.71
C ALA A 52 -4.27 2.74 11.13
N LYS A 53 -4.47 3.81 11.89
CA LYS A 53 -3.99 3.94 13.28
C LYS A 53 -4.52 2.87 14.22
N ASN A 54 -5.66 2.26 13.89
CA ASN A 54 -6.23 1.15 14.64
C ASN A 54 -5.64 -0.23 14.26
N GLY A 55 -4.60 -0.26 13.42
CA GLY A 55 -3.92 -1.48 12.99
C GLY A 55 -4.63 -2.25 11.88
N ARG A 56 -5.80 -1.81 11.42
CA ARG A 56 -6.42 -2.41 10.23
C ARG A 56 -5.58 -2.08 8.99
N MET A 57 -5.45 -3.07 8.12
CA MET A 57 -4.63 -3.01 6.91
C MET A 57 -5.44 -3.35 5.68
N TRP A 58 -5.09 -2.74 4.55
CA TRP A 58 -5.64 -3.03 3.22
C TRP A 58 -4.51 -3.02 2.20
N TRP A 59 -4.66 -3.77 1.13
CA TRP A 59 -3.73 -3.81 0.01
C TRP A 59 -4.46 -4.15 -1.28
N GLY A 60 -3.85 -3.81 -2.41
CA GLY A 60 -4.38 -4.12 -3.73
C GLY A 60 -3.31 -4.01 -4.83
N GLY A 61 -3.70 -4.38 -6.05
CA GLY A 61 -2.80 -4.38 -7.21
C GLY A 61 -1.75 -5.51 -7.20
N LEU A 62 -1.91 -6.51 -6.33
CA LEU A 62 -0.95 -7.60 -6.18
C LEU A 62 -1.26 -8.78 -7.11
N ALA A 63 -0.21 -9.41 -7.66
CA ALA A 63 -0.33 -10.68 -8.36
C ALA A 63 -0.89 -11.78 -7.46
N SER A 64 -1.60 -12.75 -8.04
CA SER A 64 -2.22 -13.87 -7.30
C SER A 64 -1.21 -14.68 -6.47
N SER A 65 0.01 -14.86 -6.97
CA SER A 65 1.11 -15.52 -6.25
C SER A 65 1.49 -14.77 -4.98
N THR A 66 1.62 -13.44 -5.05
CA THR A 66 1.89 -12.57 -3.90
C THR A 66 0.74 -12.57 -2.90
N LEU A 67 -0.51 -12.53 -3.38
CA LEU A 67 -1.68 -12.59 -2.51
C LEU A 67 -1.72 -13.89 -1.69
N ASN A 68 -1.33 -15.02 -2.28
CA ASN A 68 -1.26 -16.29 -1.57
C ASN A 68 -0.23 -16.24 -0.44
N LYS A 69 0.98 -15.74 -0.70
CA LYS A 69 2.01 -15.56 0.34
C LYS A 69 1.55 -14.61 1.45
N ILE A 70 0.91 -13.49 1.11
CA ILE A 70 0.37 -12.56 2.12
C ILE A 70 -0.70 -13.23 2.98
N ARG A 71 -1.56 -14.09 2.41
CA ARG A 71 -2.58 -14.81 3.17
C ARG A 71 -1.98 -15.74 4.23
N GLU A 72 -0.82 -16.34 3.94
CA GLU A 72 -0.11 -17.23 4.88
C GLU A 72 0.42 -16.46 6.11
N VAL A 73 0.72 -15.18 5.96
CA VAL A 73 1.35 -14.34 6.99
C VAL A 73 0.48 -13.17 7.45
N LYS A 74 -0.77 -13.10 7.01
CA LYS A 74 -1.64 -11.92 7.18
C LYS A 74 -1.80 -11.51 8.66
N ASP A 75 -1.80 -12.49 9.56
CA ASP A 75 -2.05 -12.28 10.99
C ASP A 75 -0.81 -11.76 11.72
N SER A 76 0.40 -11.97 11.15
CA SER A 76 1.67 -11.43 11.65
C SER A 76 2.19 -10.23 10.85
N LEU A 77 1.56 -9.91 9.71
CA LEU A 77 1.92 -8.77 8.87
C LEU A 77 1.80 -7.45 9.65
N LYS A 78 2.86 -6.65 9.66
CA LYS A 78 2.85 -5.30 10.26
C LYS A 78 2.94 -4.18 9.24
N PHE A 79 3.51 -4.48 8.08
CA PHE A 79 3.85 -3.50 7.07
C PHE A 79 4.14 -4.22 5.76
N LEU A 80 3.75 -3.61 4.64
CA LEU A 80 4.05 -4.07 3.29
C LEU A 80 4.53 -2.89 2.45
N ASP A 81 5.68 -3.05 1.81
CA ASP A 81 6.24 -2.07 0.87
C ASP A 81 6.67 -2.74 -0.42
N PHE A 82 6.74 -1.95 -1.49
CA PHE A 82 6.97 -2.38 -2.86
C PHE A 82 8.30 -1.81 -3.32
N GLY A 83 9.33 -2.65 -3.29
CA GLY A 83 10.62 -2.29 -3.85
C GLY A 83 10.59 -2.42 -5.37
N THR A 84 11.28 -1.51 -6.06
CA THR A 84 11.74 -1.79 -7.42
C THR A 84 13.12 -2.39 -7.31
N TYR A 85 13.27 -3.66 -7.65
CA TYR A 85 14.59 -4.21 -7.90
C TYR A 85 14.92 -3.85 -9.36
N ASP A 86 15.89 -2.95 -9.56
CA ASP A 86 16.53 -2.76 -10.87
C ASP A 86 17.45 -3.98 -11.10
N ALA A 87 16.87 -5.14 -11.35
CA ALA A 87 17.59 -6.20 -12.05
C ALA A 87 16.81 -6.53 -13.29
N ASP A 88 17.54 -6.70 -14.37
CA ASP A 88 17.08 -7.06 -15.71
C ASP A 88 16.28 -8.39 -15.78
N GLU A 89 15.87 -8.98 -14.65
CA GLU A 89 15.10 -10.21 -14.54
C GLU A 89 14.02 -10.15 -13.44
N GLY A 90 12.82 -9.66 -13.81
CA GLY A 90 11.56 -10.39 -13.64
C GLY A 90 10.92 -10.62 -12.26
N GLU A 91 11.51 -10.28 -11.11
CA GLU A 91 10.88 -10.55 -9.81
C GLU A 91 10.50 -9.29 -9.00
N ASP A 92 9.22 -9.20 -8.60
CA ASP A 92 8.75 -8.18 -7.66
C ASP A 92 9.34 -8.44 -6.26
N LEU A 93 10.12 -7.49 -5.73
CA LEU A 93 10.64 -7.53 -4.36
C LEU A 93 9.68 -6.84 -3.39
N PHE A 94 9.21 -7.59 -2.39
CA PHE A 94 8.35 -7.07 -1.33
C PHE A 94 9.11 -7.02 -0.01
N ILE A 95 9.03 -5.88 0.69
CA ILE A 95 9.52 -5.79 2.07
C ILE A 95 8.31 -5.95 2.99
N ALA A 96 8.28 -7.06 3.72
CA ALA A 96 7.31 -7.30 4.78
C ALA A 96 8.03 -7.45 6.11
N ARG A 97 7.58 -6.73 7.14
CA ARG A 97 8.08 -6.89 8.52
C ARG A 97 7.09 -7.77 9.30
N TYR A 98 7.64 -8.82 9.91
CA TYR A 98 6.94 -9.78 10.76
C TYR A 98 7.40 -9.66 12.22
N SER A 99 6.57 -10.10 13.15
CA SER A 99 6.89 -10.25 14.59
C SER A 99 6.91 -11.71 14.98
#